data_AF-A0A557SPI3-F1
#
_entry.id   AF-A0A557SPI3-F1
#
_cell.length_a   1.000
_cell.length_b   1.000
_cell.length_c   1.000
_cell.angle_alpha   90.00
_cell.angle_beta   90.00
_cell.angle_gamma   90.00
#
_symmetry.space_group_name_H-M   'P 1'
#
loop_
_entity.id
_entity.type
_entity.pdbx_description
1 polymer ?
#
loop_
_entity_poly.entity_id
_entity_poly.type
_entity_poly.pdbx_seq_one_letter_code
_entity_poly.pdbx_strand_id
1 'polypeptide(L)'
;TLSATIGETASWFSHAGGIKTIAAAGRHTIQAHTAAMAVHADKAVSITSSNNEIRILAKGQIVLKAGQSSVTLSGGDITFACPGTFSVKGGGNAFQGPGRGSASLYGLPMGTVVEVPHWIEVERKYYDGSAVQGAPVEITFAGGTIRTARLNEAGFARVEGTPGGLAEIEIGEDARSWTLDDSAQPQANPAYGKRLSEEQAVALFELYTREIV
;
A
#
# COMPACT_ATOMS: atom_id res chain seq x y z
N THR A 1 -24.54 -76.19 27.65
CA THR A 1 -24.11 -74.78 27.73
C THR A 1 -24.17 -74.35 29.17
N LEU A 2 -23.21 -73.54 29.63
CA LEU A 2 -23.26 -72.91 30.95
C LEU A 2 -23.64 -71.45 30.74
N SER A 3 -24.66 -70.96 31.44
CA SER A 3 -25.03 -69.55 31.47
C SER A 3 -25.28 -69.15 32.91
N ALA A 4 -24.78 -67.98 33.31
CA ALA A 4 -24.96 -67.45 34.64
C ALA A 4 -25.35 -65.98 34.55
N THR A 5 -26.40 -65.60 35.28
CA THR A 5 -26.82 -64.21 35.47
C THR A 5 -26.60 -63.87 36.93
N ILE A 6 -25.84 -62.82 37.19
CA ILE A 6 -25.48 -62.38 38.54
C ILE A 6 -26.18 -61.05 38.81
N GLY A 7 -26.89 -60.95 39.94
CA GLY A 7 -27.64 -59.74 40.29
C GLY A 7 -26.74 -58.55 40.68
N GLU A 8 -25.51 -58.82 41.12
CA GLU A 8 -24.57 -57.79 41.57
C GLU A 8 -23.15 -58.03 41.04
N THR A 9 -22.32 -58.83 41.73
CA THR A 9 -20.90 -59.01 41.37
C THR A 9 -20.53 -60.46 41.12
N ALA A 10 -19.81 -60.71 40.03
CA ALA A 10 -19.12 -61.97 39.76
C ALA A 10 -17.60 -61.76 39.85
N SER A 11 -16.89 -62.70 40.47
CA SER A 11 -15.42 -62.68 40.54
C SER A 11 -14.83 -64.04 40.18
N TRP A 12 -13.66 -64.02 39.56
CA TRP A 12 -12.91 -65.21 39.15
C TRP A 12 -11.48 -65.05 39.66
N PHE A 13 -11.00 -66.04 40.40
CA PHE A 13 -9.69 -65.99 41.04
C PHE A 13 -8.98 -67.33 40.88
N SER A 14 -7.68 -67.28 40.65
CA SER A 14 -6.81 -68.44 40.58
C SER A 14 -5.54 -68.15 41.39
N HIS A 15 -5.27 -68.98 42.39
CA HIS A 15 -4.07 -68.84 43.22
C HIS A 15 -2.80 -69.28 42.48
N ALA A 16 -2.91 -70.34 41.66
CA ALA A 16 -1.82 -70.90 40.87
C ALA A 16 -2.36 -71.49 39.56
N GLY A 17 -1.55 -71.43 38.48
CA GLY A 17 -1.93 -71.92 37.15
C GLY A 17 -2.71 -70.91 36.29
N GLY A 18 -3.18 -69.80 36.88
CA GLY A 18 -3.80 -68.68 36.16
C GLY A 18 -5.22 -68.98 35.65
N ILE A 19 -5.70 -68.13 34.75
CA ILE A 19 -7.01 -68.25 34.09
C ILE A 19 -6.78 -68.26 32.58
N LYS A 20 -7.37 -69.23 31.87
CA LYS A 20 -7.32 -69.32 30.40
C LYS A 20 -8.74 -69.38 29.83
N THR A 21 -9.13 -68.38 29.06
CA THR A 21 -10.39 -68.37 28.32
C THR A 21 -10.12 -68.58 26.84
N ILE A 22 -10.76 -69.58 26.23
CA ILE A 22 -10.54 -69.95 24.83
C ILE A 22 -11.89 -70.13 24.14
N ALA A 23 -12.08 -69.46 23.01
CA ALA A 23 -13.11 -69.80 22.04
C ALA A 23 -12.45 -70.51 20.85
N ALA A 24 -12.60 -71.83 20.74
CA ALA A 24 -12.00 -72.60 19.65
C ALA A 24 -12.60 -72.26 18.27
N ALA A 25 -13.87 -71.87 18.27
CA ALA A 25 -14.58 -71.32 17.14
C ALA A 25 -15.55 -70.24 17.63
N GLY A 26 -15.86 -69.27 16.77
CA GLY A 26 -16.74 -68.16 17.11
C GLY A 26 -16.05 -66.99 17.80
N ARG A 27 -16.85 -66.02 18.23
CA ARG A 27 -16.38 -64.73 18.75
C ARG A 27 -16.25 -64.76 20.27
N HIS A 28 -15.13 -64.25 20.78
CA HIS A 28 -14.94 -63.98 22.20
C HIS A 28 -15.23 -62.50 22.48
N THR A 29 -16.20 -62.18 23.34
CA THR A 29 -16.60 -60.79 23.64
C THR A 29 -16.57 -60.52 25.13
N ILE A 30 -15.96 -59.40 25.51
CA ILE A 30 -15.98 -58.86 26.87
C ILE A 30 -16.40 -57.40 26.74
N GLN A 31 -17.41 -56.97 27.51
CA GLN A 31 -17.99 -55.63 27.42
C GLN A 31 -18.36 -55.12 28.82
N ALA A 32 -18.14 -53.83 29.06
CA ALA A 32 -18.66 -53.10 30.21
C ALA A 32 -19.55 -51.98 29.65
N HIS A 33 -20.85 -52.02 29.95
CA HIS A 33 -21.84 -51.14 29.29
C HIS A 33 -21.97 -49.76 29.96
N THR A 34 -21.95 -49.72 31.29
CA THR A 34 -22.23 -48.52 32.08
C THR A 34 -21.02 -48.01 32.87
N ALA A 35 -19.97 -48.83 32.98
CA ALA A 35 -18.80 -48.56 33.80
C ALA A 35 -17.50 -48.84 33.04
N ALA A 36 -16.38 -48.45 33.65
CA ALA A 36 -15.06 -48.63 33.07
C ALA A 36 -14.64 -50.11 33.00
N MET A 37 -13.84 -50.44 31.98
CA MET A 37 -13.11 -51.70 31.89
C MET A 37 -11.63 -51.42 32.14
N ALA A 38 -11.01 -52.24 32.99
CA ALA A 38 -9.60 -52.14 33.31
C ALA A 38 -8.91 -53.50 33.10
N VAL A 39 -7.75 -53.49 32.45
CA VAL A 39 -6.90 -54.68 32.24
C VAL A 39 -5.49 -54.32 32.70
N HIS A 40 -5.04 -54.96 33.76
CA HIS A 40 -3.74 -54.70 34.38
C HIS A 40 -2.95 -56.00 34.53
N ALA A 41 -1.64 -55.91 34.37
CA ALA A 41 -0.70 -57.00 34.65
C ALA A 41 0.57 -56.42 35.27
N ASP A 42 1.19 -57.19 36.17
CA ASP A 42 2.51 -56.88 36.74
C ASP A 42 3.63 -57.04 35.69
N LYS A 43 3.42 -57.95 34.73
CA LYS A 43 4.34 -58.22 33.62
C LYS A 43 3.77 -57.63 32.32
N ALA A 44 4.15 -58.22 31.19
CA ALA A 44 3.69 -57.78 29.88
C ALA A 44 2.21 -58.10 29.63
N VAL A 45 1.52 -57.18 28.94
CA VAL A 45 0.25 -57.43 28.27
C VAL A 45 0.53 -57.46 26.76
N SER A 46 0.20 -58.57 26.09
CA SER A 46 0.33 -58.72 24.64
C SER A 46 -1.03 -58.80 23.97
N ILE A 47 -1.29 -57.93 23.00
CA ILE A 47 -2.50 -57.95 22.17
C ILE A 47 -2.04 -58.22 20.74
N THR A 48 -2.48 -59.32 20.14
CA THR A 48 -2.04 -59.74 18.81
C THR A 48 -3.22 -60.27 18.00
N SER A 49 -3.28 -59.86 16.73
CA SER A 49 -4.19 -60.41 15.73
C SER A 49 -3.33 -61.11 14.68
N SER A 50 -3.49 -62.43 14.52
CA SER A 50 -2.61 -63.22 13.66
C SER A 50 -2.88 -63.03 12.16
N ASN A 51 -4.13 -62.75 11.79
CA ASN A 51 -4.55 -62.80 10.38
C ASN A 51 -5.08 -61.47 9.84
N ASN A 52 -5.47 -60.54 10.71
CA ASN A 52 -6.14 -59.32 10.27
C ASN A 52 -5.62 -58.10 11.06
N GLU A 53 -6.46 -57.45 11.86
CA GLU A 53 -6.17 -56.13 12.44
C GLU A 53 -6.44 -56.06 13.95
N ILE A 54 -5.97 -54.97 14.56
CA ILE A 54 -6.34 -54.53 15.91
C ILE A 54 -6.96 -53.13 15.77
N ARG A 55 -8.20 -52.96 16.21
CA ARG A 55 -8.90 -51.67 16.21
C ARG A 55 -9.06 -51.15 17.63
N ILE A 56 -8.54 -49.95 17.89
CA ILE A 56 -8.73 -49.21 19.14
C ILE A 56 -9.50 -47.95 18.79
N LEU A 57 -10.72 -47.85 19.30
CA LEU A 57 -11.66 -46.77 19.00
C LEU A 57 -12.08 -46.12 20.31
N ALA A 58 -12.05 -44.80 20.35
CA ALA A 58 -12.55 -44.02 21.49
C ALA A 58 -13.31 -42.80 20.98
N LYS A 59 -14.38 -42.42 21.69
CA LYS A 59 -15.10 -41.17 21.42
C LYS A 59 -14.33 -39.95 21.91
N GLY A 60 -13.64 -40.08 23.04
CA GLY A 60 -12.92 -38.98 23.70
C GLY A 60 -11.46 -38.92 23.28
N GLN A 61 -10.65 -39.85 23.79
CA GLN A 61 -9.19 -39.84 23.57
C GLN A 61 -8.60 -41.25 23.64
N ILE A 62 -7.49 -41.46 22.96
CA ILE A 62 -6.61 -42.64 23.09
C ILE A 62 -5.24 -42.14 23.53
N VAL A 63 -4.70 -42.71 24.62
CA VAL A 63 -3.36 -42.37 25.14
C VAL A 63 -2.53 -43.64 25.23
N LEU A 64 -1.43 -43.68 24.49
CA LEU A 64 -0.42 -44.73 24.57
C LEU A 64 0.81 -44.14 25.28
N LYS A 65 1.10 -44.60 26.50
CA LYS A 65 2.16 -44.02 27.34
C LYS A 65 3.16 -45.06 27.80
N ALA A 66 4.44 -44.70 27.74
CA ALA A 66 5.55 -45.46 28.31
C ALA A 66 6.53 -44.50 29.00
N GLY A 67 6.64 -44.59 30.33
CA GLY A 67 7.43 -43.66 31.13
C GLY A 67 6.99 -42.20 30.92
N GLN A 68 7.93 -41.36 30.43
CA GLN A 68 7.70 -39.95 30.10
C GLN A 68 7.36 -39.71 28.61
N SER A 69 7.21 -40.77 27.82
CA SER A 69 6.84 -40.67 26.41
C SER A 69 5.38 -41.05 26.19
N SER A 70 4.66 -40.34 25.33
CA SER A 70 3.27 -40.63 24.99
C SER A 70 2.90 -40.29 23.56
N VAL A 71 1.95 -41.07 23.02
CA VAL A 71 1.20 -40.79 21.80
C VAL A 71 -0.26 -40.59 22.19
N THR A 72 -0.83 -39.43 21.88
CA THR A 72 -2.20 -39.07 22.23
C THR A 72 -2.99 -38.72 20.98
N LEU A 73 -4.16 -39.36 20.82
CA LEU A 73 -5.15 -39.01 19.80
C LEU A 73 -6.35 -38.39 20.52
N SER A 74 -6.68 -37.15 20.19
CA SER A 74 -7.77 -36.40 20.82
C SER A 74 -8.41 -35.45 19.83
N GLY A 75 -9.72 -35.60 19.59
CA GLY A 75 -10.42 -34.82 18.58
C GLY A 75 -9.81 -35.00 17.18
N GLY A 76 -9.34 -33.91 16.59
CA GLY A 76 -8.62 -33.92 15.31
C GLY A 76 -7.09 -33.99 15.42
N ASP A 77 -6.55 -33.95 16.64
CA ASP A 77 -5.13 -33.78 16.88
C ASP A 77 -4.44 -35.11 17.20
N ILE A 78 -3.19 -35.22 16.72
CA ILE A 78 -2.27 -36.31 17.05
C ILE A 78 -1.02 -35.69 17.68
N THR A 79 -0.77 -36.02 18.95
CA THR A 79 0.36 -35.47 19.72
C THR A 79 1.37 -36.56 20.07
N PHE A 80 2.63 -36.34 19.70
CA PHE A 80 3.78 -37.13 20.14
C PHE A 80 4.58 -36.31 21.16
N ALA A 81 4.62 -36.76 22.42
CA ALA A 81 5.37 -36.09 23.48
C ALA A 81 6.46 -37.03 24.00
N CYS A 82 7.71 -36.60 23.95
CA CYS A 82 8.84 -37.31 24.56
C CYS A 82 9.96 -36.31 24.91
N PRO A 83 10.60 -36.43 26.09
CA PRO A 83 11.71 -35.56 26.46
C PRO A 83 13.03 -35.94 25.78
N GLY A 84 13.12 -37.17 25.27
CA GLY A 84 14.29 -37.68 24.56
C GLY A 84 14.23 -37.39 23.05
N THR A 85 14.90 -38.24 22.28
CA THR A 85 14.95 -38.12 20.82
C THR A 85 13.74 -38.79 20.17
N PHE A 86 13.03 -38.05 19.32
CA PHE A 86 12.06 -38.61 18.38
C PHE A 86 12.75 -38.97 17.06
N SER A 87 13.06 -40.25 16.86
CA SER A 87 13.76 -40.74 15.65
C SER A 87 12.78 -41.31 14.63
N VAL A 88 12.70 -40.70 13.45
CA VAL A 88 11.93 -41.21 12.30
C VAL A 88 12.88 -41.76 11.23
N LYS A 89 12.81 -43.07 10.96
CA LYS A 89 13.63 -43.74 9.94
C LYS A 89 12.76 -44.10 8.74
N GLY A 90 13.04 -43.51 7.58
CA GLY A 90 12.33 -43.76 6.32
C GLY A 90 13.15 -43.29 5.12
N GLY A 91 12.86 -43.82 3.92
CA GLY A 91 13.56 -43.45 2.67
C GLY A 91 13.36 -41.99 2.25
N GLY A 92 12.34 -41.32 2.80
CA GLY A 92 12.13 -39.88 2.70
C GLY A 92 11.16 -39.43 3.79
N ASN A 93 11.41 -38.27 4.38
CA ASN A 93 10.52 -37.64 5.35
C ASN A 93 9.97 -36.36 4.71
N ALA A 94 8.88 -36.48 3.96
CA ALA A 94 8.20 -35.34 3.34
C ALA A 94 7.40 -34.57 4.40
N PHE A 95 8.09 -33.87 5.31
CA PHE A 95 7.48 -32.77 6.04
C PHE A 95 7.32 -31.62 5.05
N GLN A 96 6.22 -31.63 4.29
CA GLN A 96 5.89 -30.48 3.46
C GLN A 96 5.80 -29.28 4.39
N GLY A 97 6.62 -28.26 4.11
CA GLY A 97 6.59 -27.03 4.87
C GLY A 97 5.18 -26.42 4.84
N PRO A 98 4.90 -25.44 5.71
CA PRO A 98 3.64 -24.71 5.63
C PRO A 98 3.44 -24.20 4.19
N GLY A 99 2.20 -24.31 3.68
CA GLY A 99 1.87 -23.78 2.36
C GLY A 99 2.27 -22.30 2.31
N ARG A 100 3.24 -21.97 1.45
CA ARG A 100 3.66 -20.59 1.22
C ARG A 100 2.81 -20.02 0.09
N GLY A 101 1.86 -19.14 0.44
CA GLY A 101 1.27 -18.20 -0.50
C GLY A 101 2.01 -16.89 -0.39
N SER A 102 2.61 -16.40 -1.48
CA SER A 102 3.06 -15.00 -1.53
C SER A 102 1.84 -14.11 -1.35
N ALA A 103 1.86 -13.20 -0.37
CA ALA A 103 0.88 -12.14 -0.31
C ALA A 103 0.95 -11.34 -1.62
N SER A 104 -0.13 -11.32 -2.39
CA SER A 104 -0.25 -10.49 -3.58
C SER A 104 -0.40 -9.04 -3.12
N LEU A 105 0.72 -8.34 -3.00
CA LEU A 105 0.71 -6.89 -2.79
C LEU A 105 0.37 -6.24 -4.13
N TYR A 106 -0.68 -5.42 -4.15
CA TYR A 106 -0.94 -4.53 -5.27
C TYR A 106 0.29 -3.62 -5.45
N GLY A 107 0.80 -3.52 -6.69
CA GLY A 107 1.94 -2.67 -7.00
C GLY A 107 1.68 -1.23 -6.57
N LEU A 108 2.69 -0.59 -5.96
CA LEU A 108 2.61 0.83 -5.65
C LEU A 108 2.49 1.62 -6.97
N PRO A 109 1.66 2.67 -7.03
CA PRO A 109 1.62 3.54 -8.20
C PRO A 109 3.01 4.17 -8.39
N MET A 110 3.71 3.77 -9.46
CA MET A 110 4.93 4.43 -9.91
C MET A 110 4.55 5.78 -10.53
N GLY A 111 4.34 6.79 -9.68
CA GLY A 111 4.30 8.18 -10.10
C GLY A 111 5.72 8.67 -10.34
N THR A 112 6.16 8.70 -11.59
CA THR A 112 7.25 9.59 -12.00
C THR A 112 6.84 11.00 -11.60
N VAL A 113 7.58 11.62 -10.68
CA VAL A 113 7.54 13.08 -10.50
C VAL A 113 8.14 13.66 -11.77
N VAL A 114 7.28 13.85 -12.79
CA VAL A 114 7.66 14.64 -13.96
C VAL A 114 7.64 16.08 -13.47
N GLU A 115 8.83 16.65 -13.26
CA GLU A 115 8.99 18.07 -13.00
C GLU A 115 8.29 18.82 -14.13
N VAL A 116 7.20 19.52 -13.80
CA VAL A 116 6.39 20.22 -14.80
C VAL A 116 7.26 21.33 -15.39
N PRO A 117 7.46 21.38 -16.72
CA PRO A 117 8.33 22.38 -17.33
C PRO A 117 7.81 23.79 -17.01
N HIS A 118 8.65 24.62 -16.42
CA HIS A 118 8.33 26.02 -16.14
C HIS A 118 8.61 26.89 -17.37
N TRP A 119 7.88 28.00 -17.47
CA TRP A 119 8.07 29.03 -18.49
C TRP A 119 7.87 30.41 -17.88
N ILE A 120 8.53 31.42 -18.45
CA ILE A 120 8.34 32.84 -18.13
C ILE A 120 7.95 33.56 -19.40
N GLU A 121 6.93 34.42 -19.32
CA GLU A 121 6.53 35.33 -20.40
C GLU A 121 6.65 36.76 -19.89
N VAL A 122 7.27 37.61 -20.71
CA VAL A 122 7.52 39.03 -20.42
C VAL A 122 6.77 39.84 -21.45
N GLU A 123 5.96 40.78 -20.98
CA GLU A 123 5.22 41.74 -21.81
C GLU A 123 5.69 43.15 -21.48
N ARG A 124 5.96 43.96 -22.50
CA ARG A 124 6.24 45.39 -22.32
C ARG A 124 5.51 46.26 -23.33
N LYS A 125 4.80 47.25 -22.79
CA LYS A 125 4.06 48.28 -23.52
C LYS A 125 4.43 49.66 -23.01
N TYR A 126 4.27 50.67 -23.85
CA TYR A 126 4.32 52.08 -23.46
C TYR A 126 3.01 52.50 -22.78
N TYR A 127 3.00 53.72 -22.24
CA TYR A 127 1.83 54.28 -21.54
C TYR A 127 0.59 54.39 -22.43
N ASP A 128 0.78 54.52 -23.75
CA ASP A 128 -0.27 54.57 -24.77
C ASP A 128 -0.78 53.18 -25.18
N GLY A 129 -0.25 52.11 -24.58
CA GLY A 129 -0.58 50.72 -24.88
C GLY A 129 0.16 50.15 -26.10
N SER A 130 1.00 50.94 -26.79
CA SER A 130 1.80 50.46 -27.91
C SER A 130 2.89 49.49 -27.43
N ALA A 131 3.09 48.40 -28.16
CA ALA A 131 4.08 47.38 -27.80
C ALA A 131 5.51 47.90 -27.93
N VAL A 132 6.39 47.58 -26.98
CA VAL A 132 7.84 47.78 -27.13
C VAL A 132 8.38 46.65 -28.00
N GLN A 133 8.91 46.97 -29.18
CA GLN A 133 9.28 45.94 -30.17
C GLN A 133 10.78 45.69 -30.20
N GLY A 134 11.18 44.42 -30.32
CA GLY A 134 12.57 44.03 -30.52
C GLY A 134 13.51 44.28 -29.34
N ALA A 135 13.00 44.75 -28.20
CA ALA A 135 13.82 44.99 -27.01
C ALA A 135 14.45 43.68 -26.50
N PRO A 136 15.76 43.67 -26.19
CA PRO A 136 16.39 42.52 -25.56
C PRO A 136 15.88 42.36 -24.13
N VAL A 137 15.62 41.12 -23.72
CA VAL A 137 15.20 40.74 -22.38
C VAL A 137 16.24 39.78 -21.82
N GLU A 138 16.83 40.11 -20.68
CA GLU A 138 17.72 39.23 -19.93
C GLU A 138 17.05 38.80 -18.63
N ILE A 139 17.01 37.49 -18.38
CA ILE A 139 16.41 36.88 -17.21
C ILE A 139 17.51 36.16 -16.43
N THR A 140 17.86 36.71 -15.26
CA THR A 140 18.89 36.17 -14.37
C THR A 140 18.23 35.42 -13.22
N PHE A 141 18.44 34.11 -13.17
CA PHE A 141 17.90 33.24 -12.13
C PHE A 141 18.83 33.19 -10.92
N ALA A 142 18.30 32.94 -9.73
CA ALA A 142 19.08 32.86 -8.48
C ALA A 142 20.25 31.85 -8.52
N GLY A 143 20.20 30.85 -9.42
CA GLY A 143 21.29 29.89 -9.66
C GLY A 143 22.41 30.40 -10.56
N GLY A 144 22.39 31.67 -10.99
CA GLY A 144 23.36 32.27 -11.91
C GLY A 144 23.12 31.95 -13.39
N THR A 145 22.11 31.16 -13.72
CA THR A 145 21.69 30.91 -15.11
C THR A 145 21.09 32.19 -15.69
N ILE A 146 21.53 32.58 -16.88
CA ILE A 146 20.95 33.72 -17.63
C ILE A 146 20.24 33.17 -18.86
N ARG A 147 19.01 33.64 -19.10
CA ARG A 147 18.26 33.39 -20.34
C ARG A 147 18.01 34.71 -21.06
N THR A 148 18.31 34.74 -22.35
CA THR A 148 18.10 35.91 -23.20
C THR A 148 16.93 35.68 -24.15
N ALA A 149 16.06 36.66 -24.32
CA ALA A 149 14.99 36.68 -25.30
C ALA A 149 14.88 38.07 -25.96
N ARG A 150 14.04 38.20 -26.99
CA ARG A 150 13.67 39.50 -27.57
C ARG A 150 12.17 39.62 -27.64
N LEU A 151 11.65 40.81 -27.35
CA LEU A 151 10.23 41.10 -27.53
C LEU A 151 9.86 41.03 -29.02
N ASN A 152 8.75 40.37 -29.32
CA ASN A 152 8.18 40.34 -30.67
C ASN A 152 7.47 41.67 -31.02
N GLU A 153 6.87 41.75 -32.20
CA GLU A 153 6.14 42.95 -32.67
C GLU A 153 4.94 43.33 -31.77
N ALA A 154 4.41 42.36 -31.02
CA ALA A 154 3.33 42.55 -30.05
C ALA A 154 3.84 42.87 -28.63
N GLY A 155 5.16 42.95 -28.42
CA GLY A 155 5.77 43.30 -27.14
C GLY A 155 5.92 42.14 -26.16
N PHE A 156 5.87 40.90 -26.65
CA PHE A 156 5.97 39.67 -25.83
C PHE A 156 7.28 38.92 -26.08
N ALA A 157 7.84 38.33 -25.03
CA ALA A 157 8.89 37.32 -25.10
C ALA A 157 8.55 36.14 -24.18
N ARG A 158 8.60 34.91 -24.70
CA ARG A 158 8.37 33.67 -23.93
C ARG A 158 9.63 32.81 -23.91
N VAL A 159 10.00 32.36 -22.70
CA VAL A 159 11.15 31.49 -22.45
C VAL A 159 10.65 30.22 -21.77
N GLU A 160 10.88 29.07 -22.42
CA GLU A 160 10.49 27.74 -21.91
C GLU A 160 11.67 27.03 -21.22
N GLY A 161 11.36 26.12 -20.30
CA GLY A 161 12.37 25.35 -19.57
C GLY A 161 13.19 26.24 -18.63
N THR A 162 12.51 27.15 -17.94
CA THR A 162 13.14 28.02 -16.93
C THR A 162 13.36 27.24 -15.63
N PRO A 163 14.49 27.43 -14.93
CA PRO A 163 14.65 26.88 -13.59
C PRO A 163 13.57 27.41 -12.63
N GLY A 164 13.06 26.58 -11.73
CA GLY A 164 12.18 27.04 -10.65
C GLY A 164 12.94 27.92 -9.66
N GLY A 165 12.36 29.05 -9.27
CA GLY A 165 12.94 29.97 -8.28
C GLY A 165 12.75 31.44 -8.59
N LEU A 166 13.39 32.31 -7.80
CA LEU A 166 13.41 33.75 -8.04
C LEU A 166 14.26 34.09 -9.28
N ALA A 167 13.77 35.04 -10.07
CA ALA A 167 14.46 35.58 -11.24
C ALA A 167 14.34 37.10 -11.27
N GLU A 168 15.40 37.75 -11.72
CA GLU A 168 15.46 39.18 -12.02
C GLU A 168 15.37 39.36 -13.55
N ILE A 169 14.52 40.30 -14.00
CA ILE A 169 14.23 40.51 -15.42
C ILE A 169 14.64 41.93 -15.79
N GLU A 170 15.57 42.06 -16.72
CA GLU A 170 16.00 43.34 -17.29
C GLU A 170 15.52 43.43 -18.74
N ILE A 171 14.86 44.55 -19.08
CA ILE A 171 14.31 44.78 -20.42
C ILE A 171 14.99 46.02 -21.01
N GLY A 172 15.73 45.82 -22.10
CA GLY A 172 16.42 46.88 -22.83
C GLY A 172 15.48 47.80 -23.63
N GLU A 173 16.05 48.67 -24.45
CA GLU A 173 15.29 49.69 -25.19
C GLU A 173 14.54 49.12 -26.40
N ASP A 174 13.51 49.83 -26.87
CA ASP A 174 12.79 49.52 -28.10
C ASP A 174 13.73 49.63 -29.30
N ALA A 175 13.75 48.60 -30.15
CA ALA A 175 14.61 48.57 -31.33
C ALA A 175 14.08 49.43 -32.49
N ARG A 176 12.85 49.95 -32.39
CA ARG A 176 12.27 50.82 -33.42
C ARG A 176 12.91 52.21 -33.39
N SER A 177 13.10 52.74 -34.59
CA SER A 177 13.53 54.14 -34.75
C SER A 177 12.40 55.07 -34.30
N TRP A 178 12.73 56.02 -33.43
CA TRP A 178 11.79 57.01 -32.95
C TRP A 178 11.30 57.91 -34.10
N THR A 179 9.99 57.98 -34.29
CA THR A 179 9.32 58.89 -35.22
C THR A 179 8.43 59.84 -34.43
N LEU A 180 8.45 61.14 -34.78
CA LEU A 180 7.48 62.07 -34.24
C LEU A 180 6.09 61.63 -34.70
N ASP A 181 5.16 61.49 -33.76
CA ASP A 181 3.76 61.35 -34.12
C ASP A 181 3.25 62.72 -34.58
N ASP A 182 3.02 62.87 -35.89
CA ASP A 182 2.46 64.08 -36.48
C ASP A 182 1.03 64.38 -35.96
N SER A 183 0.39 63.43 -35.25
CA SER A 183 -0.89 63.64 -34.57
C SER A 183 -0.79 64.54 -33.32
N ALA A 184 0.42 64.76 -32.81
CA ALA A 184 0.72 65.72 -31.75
C ALA A 184 1.13 67.10 -32.28
N GLN A 185 0.56 67.53 -33.42
CA GLN A 185 0.64 68.94 -33.81
C GLN A 185 -0.05 69.75 -32.70
N PRO A 186 0.66 70.61 -31.94
CA PRO A 186 0.01 71.37 -30.88
C PRO A 186 -1.12 72.18 -31.51
N GLN A 187 -2.36 71.96 -31.09
CA GLN A 187 -3.47 72.82 -31.49
C GLN A 187 -3.07 74.26 -31.19
N ALA A 188 -2.90 75.07 -32.22
CA ALA A 188 -2.52 76.47 -32.06
C ALA A 188 -3.57 77.14 -31.18
N ASN A 189 -3.17 77.62 -30.00
CA ASN A 189 -4.11 78.20 -29.05
C ASN A 189 -4.81 79.42 -29.70
N PRO A 190 -6.12 79.35 -29.97
CA PRO A 190 -6.84 80.41 -30.66
C PRO A 190 -6.95 81.71 -29.83
N ALA A 191 -6.60 81.65 -28.54
CA ALA A 191 -6.56 82.77 -27.60
C ALA A 191 -5.19 83.47 -27.51
N TYR A 192 -4.14 82.93 -28.15
CA TYR A 192 -2.82 83.53 -28.07
C TYR A 192 -2.81 84.93 -28.73
N GLY A 193 -2.64 85.98 -27.92
CA GLY A 193 -2.56 87.37 -28.38
C GLY A 193 -3.88 88.13 -28.53
N LYS A 194 -5.03 87.60 -28.07
CA LYS A 194 -6.34 88.30 -28.09
C LYS A 194 -6.88 88.51 -26.67
N ARG A 195 -7.62 89.61 -26.45
CA ARG A 195 -8.31 89.88 -25.18
C ARG A 195 -9.72 89.26 -25.24
N LEU A 196 -9.91 88.16 -24.52
CA LEU A 196 -11.19 87.43 -24.45
C LEU A 196 -12.17 88.11 -23.48
N SER A 197 -13.48 88.00 -23.74
CA SER A 197 -14.51 88.30 -22.75
C SER A 197 -14.64 87.14 -21.73
N GLU A 198 -15.24 87.39 -20.55
CA GLU A 198 -15.45 86.35 -19.52
C GLU A 198 -16.15 85.10 -20.08
N GLU A 199 -17.16 85.27 -20.93
CA GLU A 199 -17.89 84.16 -21.54
C GLU A 199 -17.02 83.32 -22.49
N GLN A 200 -16.10 83.95 -23.23
CA GLN A 200 -15.19 83.25 -24.15
C GLN A 200 -14.06 82.54 -23.39
N ALA A 201 -13.64 83.07 -22.24
CA ALA A 201 -12.64 82.43 -21.39
C ALA A 201 -13.18 81.14 -20.75
N VAL A 202 -14.45 81.15 -20.31
CA VAL A 202 -15.13 79.96 -19.76
C VAL A 202 -15.30 78.88 -20.84
N ALA A 203 -15.69 79.25 -22.07
CA ALA A 203 -15.83 78.31 -23.18
C ALA A 203 -14.50 77.64 -23.58
N LEU A 204 -13.38 78.37 -23.48
CA LEU A 204 -12.05 77.83 -23.79
C LEU A 204 -11.55 76.86 -22.70
N PHE A 205 -11.86 77.16 -21.44
CA PHE A 205 -11.57 76.26 -20.31
C PHE A 205 -12.34 74.94 -20.43
N GLU A 206 -13.63 74.98 -20.77
CA GLU A 206 -14.41 73.74 -20.98
C GLU A 206 -13.92 72.92 -22.18
N LEU A 207 -13.43 73.56 -23.25
CA LEU A 207 -12.91 72.86 -24.44
C LEU A 207 -11.67 72.02 -24.11
N TYR A 208 -10.72 72.56 -23.34
CA TYR A 208 -9.48 71.87 -22.97
C TYR A 208 -9.65 70.89 -21.80
N THR A 209 -10.70 71.05 -20.99
CA THR A 209 -10.95 70.13 -19.86
C THR A 209 -11.65 68.84 -20.33
N ARG A 210 -12.24 68.80 -21.52
CA ARG A 210 -12.89 67.60 -22.09
C ARG A 210 -11.93 66.56 -22.67
N GLU A 211 -10.66 66.87 -22.88
CA GLU A 211 -9.66 65.93 -23.43
C GLU A 211 -8.88 65.14 -22.35
N ILE A 212 -9.21 65.29 -21.05
CA ILE A 212 -8.50 64.61 -19.95
C ILE A 212 -9.43 63.63 -19.19
N VAL A 213 -10.25 62.85 -19.90
CA VAL A 213 -10.93 61.67 -19.32
C VAL A 213 -10.66 60.44 -20.17
#